data_AF-A0A963AY99-F1
#
_entry.id   AF-A0A963AY99-F1
#
_cell.length_a   1.000
_cell.length_b   1.000
_cell.length_c   1.000
_cell.angle_alpha   90.00
_cell.angle_beta   90.00
_cell.angle_gamma   90.00
#
_symmetry.space_group_name_H-M   'P 1'
#
loop_
_entity.id
_entity.type
_entity.pdbx_description
1 polymer ?
#
loop_
_entity_poly.entity_id
_entity_poly.type
_entity_poly.pdbx_seq_one_letter_code
_entity_poly.pdbx_strand_id
1 'polypeptide(L)'
;ARSAALLGWAANSLNDRVGGLLFGDSSSTSHHFRPTKDRRALWRLLKALSRSSVGPEPVKDPLLNALQRAERGTATGSLIFVIADLNREITSLETTIGRLSQRHSLVLIPVDDKADHDLPDLGRALFTDPEGNLLEIETGDEAGR
;
A
#
# COMPACT_ATOMS: atom_id res chain seq x y z
N ALA A 1 -3.61 -3.05 7.69
CA ALA A 1 -3.69 -2.20 8.90
C ALA A 1 -3.05 -2.79 10.17
N ARG A 2 -3.37 -4.04 10.57
CA ARG A 2 -2.87 -4.63 11.83
C ARG A 2 -1.34 -4.72 11.91
N SER A 3 -0.67 -5.18 10.85
CA SER A 3 0.80 -5.28 10.80
C SER A 3 1.48 -3.93 11.02
N ALA A 4 1.01 -2.88 10.35
CA ALA A 4 1.50 -1.51 10.53
C ALA A 4 1.32 -1.00 11.98
N ALA A 5 0.20 -1.34 12.62
CA ALA A 5 -0.04 -0.99 14.02
C ALA A 5 0.95 -1.68 14.96
N LEU A 6 1.17 -2.98 14.80
CA LEU A 6 2.12 -3.74 15.62
C LEU A 6 3.55 -3.20 15.46
N LEU A 7 3.99 -2.99 14.22
CA LEU A 7 5.31 -2.43 13.93
C LEU A 7 5.46 -1.02 14.50
N GLY A 8 4.47 -0.14 14.28
CA GLY A 8 4.48 1.22 14.78
C GLY A 8 4.49 1.29 16.31
N TRP A 9 3.71 0.44 16.98
CA TRP A 9 3.70 0.37 18.45
C TRP A 9 5.00 -0.19 19.01
N ALA A 10 5.56 -1.23 18.40
CA ALA A 10 6.85 -1.79 18.79
C ALA A 10 7.97 -0.74 18.69
N ALA A 11 8.12 -0.07 17.55
CA ALA A 11 9.11 0.99 17.35
C ALA A 11 8.92 2.16 18.34
N ASN A 12 7.68 2.63 18.51
CA ASN A 12 7.39 3.69 19.48
C ASN A 12 7.72 3.27 20.93
N SER A 13 7.52 2.00 21.30
CA SER A 13 7.86 1.49 22.64
C SER A 13 9.37 1.45 22.89
N LEU A 14 10.17 1.30 21.82
CA LEU A 14 11.62 1.41 21.83
C LEU A 14 12.12 2.86 21.73
N ASN A 15 11.20 3.84 21.78
CA ASN A 15 11.48 5.27 21.70
C ASN A 15 12.06 5.72 20.34
N ASP A 16 11.77 4.98 19.28
CA ASP A 16 12.09 5.32 17.90
C ASP A 16 11.14 6.38 17.34
N ARG A 17 11.59 7.08 16.29
CA ARG A 17 10.74 8.01 15.53
C ARG A 17 9.93 7.22 14.51
N VAL A 18 8.61 7.28 14.63
CA VAL A 18 7.69 6.60 13.71
C VAL A 18 6.93 7.63 12.88
N GLY A 19 6.88 7.39 11.58
CA GLY A 19 6.10 8.17 10.61
C GLY A 19 5.55 7.22 9.55
N GLY A 20 5.10 7.75 8.43
CA GLY A 20 4.68 6.91 7.32
C GLY A 20 4.05 7.68 6.18
N LEU A 21 3.84 6.96 5.09
CA LEU A 21 3.21 7.45 3.88
C LEU A 21 2.06 6.52 3.54
N LEU A 22 0.85 7.07 3.49
CA LEU A 22 -0.33 6.34 3.05
C LEU A 22 -0.60 6.68 1.57
N PHE A 23 -0.96 5.67 0.79
CA PHE A 23 -1.25 5.75 -0.64
C PHE A 23 -2.51 4.95 -0.98
N GLY A 24 -3.07 5.15 -2.16
CA GLY A 24 -4.32 4.50 -2.60
C GLY A 24 -5.59 5.30 -2.35
N ASP A 25 -5.48 6.51 -1.78
CA ASP A 25 -6.60 7.45 -1.72
C ASP A 25 -6.75 8.19 -3.08
N SER A 26 -7.97 8.20 -3.61
CA SER A 26 -8.37 8.91 -4.84
C SER A 26 -8.29 10.43 -4.67
N SER A 27 -8.42 10.95 -3.45
CA SER A 27 -8.02 12.31 -3.16
C SER A 27 -6.49 12.37 -3.33
N SER A 28 -6.02 13.07 -4.35
CA SER A 28 -4.70 12.94 -5.00
C SER A 28 -3.48 13.31 -4.13
N THR A 29 -3.63 13.27 -2.81
CA THR A 29 -2.61 13.61 -1.81
C THR A 29 -2.31 12.38 -0.97
N SER A 30 -1.24 11.65 -1.31
CA SER A 30 -0.65 10.67 -0.39
C SER A 30 -0.41 11.32 0.97
N HIS A 31 -0.95 10.75 2.04
CA HIS A 31 -0.83 11.34 3.37
C HIS A 31 0.53 11.01 3.97
N HIS A 32 1.39 12.03 4.05
CA HIS A 32 2.70 11.94 4.68
C HIS A 32 2.66 12.37 6.14
N PHE A 33 3.08 11.46 7.02
CA PHE A 33 3.25 11.69 8.45
C PHE A 33 4.74 11.72 8.77
N ARG A 34 5.22 12.86 9.22
CA ARG A 34 6.64 13.02 9.60
C ARG A 34 7.01 12.09 10.75
N PRO A 35 8.20 11.46 10.73
CA PRO A 35 8.67 10.64 11.84
C PRO A 35 8.80 11.42 13.15
N THR A 36 8.18 10.93 14.21
CA THR A 36 8.21 11.54 15.55
C THR A 36 8.11 10.48 16.63
N LYS A 37 8.54 10.80 17.85
CA LYS A 37 8.38 9.96 19.05
C LYS A 37 7.02 10.16 19.73
N ASP A 38 6.22 11.12 19.24
CA ASP A 38 4.93 11.44 19.82
C ASP A 38 3.91 10.33 19.52
N ARG A 39 3.50 9.66 20.60
CA ARG A 39 2.45 8.64 20.57
C ARG A 39 1.15 9.13 19.93
N ARG A 40 0.79 10.42 20.09
CA ARG A 40 -0.42 11.00 19.47
C ARG A 40 -0.28 11.10 17.96
N ALA A 41 0.91 11.37 17.46
CA ALA A 41 1.18 11.38 16.02
C ALA A 41 1.10 9.97 15.42
N LEU A 42 1.61 8.95 16.12
CA LEU A 42 1.42 7.54 15.72
C LEU A 42 -0.08 7.18 15.67
N TRP A 43 -0.85 7.56 16.69
CA TRP A 43 -2.31 7.36 16.69
C TRP A 43 -3.00 8.03 15.50
N ARG A 44 -2.59 9.25 15.12
CA ARG A 44 -3.13 9.94 13.94
C ARG A 44 -2.84 9.18 12.64
N LEU A 45 -1.63 8.65 12.49
CA LEU A 45 -1.26 7.81 11.35
C LEU A 45 -2.12 6.53 11.30
N LEU A 46 -2.24 5.81 12.42
CA LEU A 46 -3.02 4.57 12.46
C LEU A 46 -4.52 4.80 12.25
N LYS A 47 -5.06 5.92 12.76
CA LYS A 47 -6.43 6.34 12.51
C LYS A 47 -6.68 6.72 11.05
N ALA A 48 -5.69 7.32 10.39
CA ALA A 48 -5.79 7.59 8.95
C ALA A 48 -5.74 6.29 8.15
N LEU A 49 -4.85 5.36 8.51
CA LEU A 49 -4.74 4.04 7.88
C LEU A 49 -6.01 3.19 8.00
N SER A 50 -6.82 3.38 9.05
CA SER A 50 -8.06 2.63 9.25
C SER A 50 -9.27 3.18 8.49
N ARG A 51 -9.13 4.30 7.78
CA ARG A 51 -10.22 4.88 6.99
C ARG A 51 -10.22 4.24 5.61
N SER A 52 -11.38 3.76 5.16
CA SER A 52 -11.56 3.36 3.76
C SER A 52 -11.61 4.60 2.88
N SER A 53 -10.68 4.73 1.96
CA SER A 53 -10.77 5.70 0.87
C SER A 53 -11.60 5.10 -0.25
N VAL A 54 -12.89 5.41 -0.27
CA VAL A 54 -13.74 5.18 -1.45
C VAL A 54 -13.83 6.52 -2.17
N GLY A 55 -13.09 6.66 -3.26
CA GLY A 55 -13.20 7.83 -4.12
C GLY A 55 -13.36 7.40 -5.58
N PRO A 56 -13.91 8.29 -6.41
CA PRO A 56 -14.47 7.92 -7.71
C PRO A 56 -13.41 7.61 -8.79
N GLU A 57 -12.17 8.07 -8.63
CA GLU A 57 -11.12 7.87 -9.64
C GLU A 57 -9.96 7.02 -9.13
N PRO A 58 -9.60 5.93 -9.83
CA PRO A 58 -8.41 5.17 -9.52
C PRO A 58 -7.15 5.99 -9.80
N VAL A 59 -6.27 6.11 -8.80
CA VAL A 59 -4.94 6.71 -9.00
C VAL A 59 -4.09 5.73 -9.79
N LYS A 60 -3.50 6.18 -10.89
CA LYS A 60 -2.51 5.39 -11.65
C LYS A 60 -1.24 5.16 -10.80
N ASP A 61 -0.87 3.90 -10.63
CA ASP A 61 0.34 3.44 -9.92
C ASP A 61 0.62 4.11 -8.56
N PRO A 62 -0.30 3.98 -7.59
CA PRO A 62 -0.22 4.70 -6.32
C PRO A 62 1.00 4.25 -5.48
N LEU A 63 1.41 2.99 -5.59
CA LEU A 63 2.60 2.46 -4.92
C LEU A 63 3.89 3.07 -5.47
N LEU A 64 4.05 3.15 -6.79
CA LEU A 64 5.24 3.73 -7.40
C LEU A 64 5.40 5.20 -6.99
N ASN A 65 4.31 5.98 -7.04
CA ASN A 65 4.28 7.36 -6.57
C ASN A 65 4.67 7.47 -5.10
N ALA A 66 4.20 6.55 -4.26
CA ALA A 66 4.55 6.50 -2.85
C ALA A 66 6.05 6.23 -2.63
N LEU A 67 6.62 5.25 -3.34
CA LEU A 67 8.04 4.91 -3.25
C LEU A 67 8.94 6.07 -3.71
N GLN A 68 8.60 6.72 -4.83
CA GLN A 68 9.32 7.90 -5.31
C GLN A 68 9.27 9.06 -4.31
N ARG A 69 8.15 9.21 -3.60
CA ARG A 69 8.02 10.24 -2.55
C ARG A 69 8.81 9.87 -1.30
N ALA A 70 8.83 8.59 -0.93
CA ALA A 70 9.66 8.09 0.15
C ALA A 70 11.16 8.30 -0.13
N GLU A 71 11.59 8.11 -1.39
CA GLU A 71 12.98 8.33 -1.82
C GLU A 71 13.45 9.77 -1.57
N ARG A 72 12.56 10.75 -1.77
CA ARG A 72 12.88 12.19 -1.60
C ARG A 72 12.68 12.69 -0.17
N GLY A 73 11.76 12.08 0.58
CA GLY A 73 11.28 12.61 1.87
C GLY A 73 11.85 11.91 3.11
N THR A 74 12.46 10.74 2.96
CA THR A 74 12.92 9.92 4.09
C THR A 74 14.37 10.24 4.44
N ALA A 75 14.69 10.27 5.74
CA ALA A 75 16.05 10.44 6.20
C ALA A 75 16.88 9.20 5.87
N THR A 76 18.11 9.38 5.38
CA THR A 76 19.06 8.28 5.12
C THR A 76 19.22 7.39 6.35
N GLY A 77 19.34 6.08 6.14
CA GLY A 77 19.50 5.09 7.21
C GLY A 77 18.20 4.70 7.91
N SER A 78 17.04 5.19 7.44
CA SER A 78 15.74 4.75 7.98
C SER A 78 15.46 3.28 7.66
N LEU A 79 14.74 2.61 8.57
CA LEU A 79 14.10 1.33 8.32
C LEU A 79 12.70 1.57 7.74
N ILE A 80 12.45 1.10 6.53
CA ILE A 80 11.21 1.32 5.79
C ILE A 80 10.50 -0.01 5.61
N PHE A 81 9.29 -0.10 6.16
CA PHE A 81 8.37 -1.20 5.90
C PHE A 81 7.42 -0.81 4.78
N VAL A 82 7.45 -1.55 3.67
CA VAL A 82 6.50 -1.39 2.56
C VAL A 82 5.44 -2.47 2.71
N ILE A 83 4.23 -2.06 3.07
CA ILE A 83 3.07 -2.96 3.23
C ILE A 83 2.12 -2.66 2.09
N ALA A 84 2.09 -3.52 1.08
CA ALA A 84 1.35 -3.29 -0.15
C ALA A 84 1.00 -4.61 -0.82
N ASP A 85 -0.06 -4.60 -1.60
CA ASP A 85 -0.27 -5.61 -2.65
C ASP A 85 0.77 -5.39 -3.77
N LEU A 86 1.47 -6.46 -4.14
CA LEU A 86 2.54 -6.51 -5.15
C LEU A 86 2.13 -7.31 -6.40
N ASN A 87 0.84 -7.60 -6.60
CA ASN A 87 0.26 -8.35 -7.72
C ASN A 87 0.24 -7.57 -9.05
N ARG A 88 1.29 -6.79 -9.35
CA ARG A 88 1.37 -5.88 -10.51
C ARG A 88 2.72 -5.98 -11.21
N GLU A 89 2.85 -5.34 -12.37
CA GLU A 89 4.10 -5.33 -13.13
C GLU A 89 5.27 -4.71 -12.32
N ILE A 90 6.25 -5.56 -11.99
CA ILE A 90 7.28 -5.25 -10.99
C ILE A 90 8.40 -4.37 -11.58
N THR A 91 8.62 -4.41 -12.90
CA THR A 91 9.75 -3.76 -13.60
C THR A 91 9.90 -2.28 -13.26
N SER A 92 8.78 -1.55 -13.16
CA SER A 92 8.79 -0.11 -12.82
C SER A 92 9.14 0.16 -11.35
N LEU A 93 8.86 -0.80 -10.46
CA LEU A 93 9.15 -0.72 -9.03
C LEU A 93 10.61 -1.07 -8.73
N GLU A 94 11.21 -2.03 -9.43
CA GLU A 94 12.56 -2.53 -9.17
C GLU A 94 13.60 -1.42 -9.12
N THR A 95 13.56 -0.50 -10.08
CA THR A 95 14.50 0.62 -10.15
C THR A 95 14.37 1.53 -8.91
N THR A 96 13.14 1.82 -8.50
CA THR A 96 12.87 2.71 -7.36
C THR A 96 13.21 2.02 -6.04
N ILE A 97 12.88 0.74 -5.89
CA ILE A 97 13.23 -0.08 -4.73
C ILE A 97 14.74 -0.21 -4.60
N GLY A 98 15.46 -0.45 -5.71
CA GLY A 98 16.91 -0.54 -5.74
C GLY A 98 17.60 0.76 -5.30
N ARG A 99 17.07 1.92 -5.72
CA ARG A 99 17.58 3.22 -5.25
C ARG A 99 17.28 3.46 -3.77
N LEU A 100 16.10 3.06 -3.31
CA LEU A 100 15.73 3.15 -1.89
C LEU A 100 16.62 2.27 -1.01
N SER A 101 16.89 1.03 -1.41
CA SER A 101 17.69 0.07 -0.64
C SER A 101 19.17 0.46 -0.51
N GLN A 102 19.69 1.27 -1.44
CA GLN A 102 21.04 1.84 -1.31
C GLN A 102 21.18 2.82 -0.13
N ARG A 103 20.08 3.44 0.30
CA ARG A 103 20.09 4.49 1.34
C ARG A 103 19.33 4.11 2.61
N HIS A 104 18.57 3.02 2.59
CA HIS A 104 17.63 2.63 3.64
C HIS A 104 17.60 1.11 3.78
N SER A 105 17.27 0.62 4.97
CA SER A 105 16.92 -0.79 5.14
C SER A 105 15.46 -0.96 4.75
N LEU A 106 15.17 -1.80 3.76
CA LEU A 106 13.81 -2.06 3.30
C LEU A 106 13.34 -3.44 3.75
N VAL A 107 12.10 -3.50 4.23
CA VAL A 107 11.36 -4.74 4.48
C VAL A 107 10.08 -4.68 3.67
N LEU A 108 9.94 -5.59 2.71
CA LEU A 108 8.73 -5.74 1.91
C LEU A 108 7.80 -6.73 2.63
N ILE A 109 6.55 -6.31 2.81
CA ILE A 109 5.48 -7.12 3.42
C ILE A 109 4.35 -7.15 2.38
N PRO A 110 4.34 -8.16 1.48
CA PRO A 110 3.24 -8.32 0.54
C PRO A 110 1.92 -8.53 1.29
N VAL A 111 0.85 -7.98 0.74
CA VAL A 111 -0.52 -8.22 1.20
C VAL A 111 -1.20 -9.06 0.15
N ASP A 112 -1.36 -10.34 0.43
CA ASP A 112 -2.08 -11.28 -0.43
C ASP A 112 -3.53 -11.40 0.07
N ASP A 113 -4.52 -11.19 -0.82
CA ASP A 113 -5.91 -11.54 -0.54
C ASP A 113 -6.20 -12.94 -1.07
N LYS A 114 -6.92 -13.75 -0.28
CA LYS A 114 -7.35 -15.08 -0.73
C LYS A 114 -8.30 -14.99 -1.92
N ALA A 115 -9.09 -13.92 -2.00
CA ALA A 115 -9.99 -13.68 -3.13
C ALA A 115 -9.24 -13.46 -4.45
N ASP A 116 -7.97 -13.03 -4.41
CA ASP A 116 -7.13 -12.87 -5.60
C ASP A 116 -6.66 -14.22 -6.18
N HIS A 117 -6.67 -15.28 -5.35
CA HIS A 117 -6.23 -16.62 -5.75
C HIS A 117 -7.37 -17.57 -6.09
N ASP A 118 -8.46 -17.52 -5.33
CA ASP A 118 -9.63 -18.37 -5.51
C ASP A 118 -10.84 -17.49 -5.81
N LEU A 119 -11.06 -17.15 -7.08
CA LEU A 119 -12.30 -16.46 -7.46
C LEU A 119 -13.49 -17.40 -7.16
N PRO A 120 -14.37 -17.06 -6.20
CA PRO A 120 -15.47 -17.94 -5.85
C PRO A 120 -16.45 -18.01 -7.04
N ASP A 121 -17.20 -19.12 -7.12
CA ASP A 121 -18.29 -19.22 -8.08
C ASP A 121 -19.41 -18.25 -7.67
N LEU A 122 -19.43 -17.10 -8.33
CA LEU A 122 -20.40 -16.02 -8.19
C LEU A 122 -21.46 -16.09 -9.30
N GLY A 123 -21.42 -17.10 -10.18
CA GLY A 123 -22.18 -17.13 -11.42
C GLY A 123 -21.74 -16.01 -12.37
N ARG A 124 -22.70 -15.33 -13.01
CA ARG A 124 -22.44 -14.16 -13.87
C ARG A 124 -22.21 -12.91 -13.01
N ALA A 125 -20.98 -12.40 -13.06
CA ALA A 125 -20.57 -11.21 -12.34
C ALA A 125 -20.07 -10.12 -13.30
N LEU A 126 -20.35 -8.86 -12.95
CA LEU A 126 -19.85 -7.68 -13.65
C LEU A 126 -18.56 -7.21 -12.99
N PHE A 127 -17.50 -7.16 -13.78
CA PHE A 127 -16.21 -6.60 -13.42
C PHE A 127 -16.01 -5.28 -14.15
N THR A 128 -15.24 -4.38 -13.54
CA THR A 128 -14.78 -3.15 -14.20
C THR A 128 -13.29 -3.31 -14.47
N ASP A 129 -12.87 -3.16 -15.72
CA ASP A 129 -11.45 -3.15 -16.06
C ASP A 129 -10.78 -1.84 -15.58
N PRO A 130 -9.43 -1.76 -15.59
CA PRO A 130 -8.72 -0.53 -15.21
C PRO A 130 -9.11 0.71 -16.05
N GLU A 131 -9.61 0.52 -17.27
CA GLU A 131 -10.07 1.56 -18.20
C GLU A 131 -11.53 1.99 -17.96
N GLY A 132 -12.25 1.33 -17.05
CA GLY A 132 -13.64 1.64 -16.69
C GLY A 132 -14.69 0.90 -17.52
N ASN A 133 -14.32 -0.03 -18.39
CA ASN A 133 -15.26 -0.84 -19.15
C ASN A 133 -15.84 -1.95 -18.28
N LEU A 134 -17.13 -2.25 -18.49
CA LEU A 134 -17.80 -3.35 -17.81
C LEU A 134 -17.61 -4.64 -18.59
N LEU A 135 -17.11 -5.67 -17.91
CA LEU A 135 -16.92 -7.03 -18.40
C LEU A 135 -17.87 -7.96 -17.64
N GLU A 136 -18.73 -8.68 -18.34
CA GLU A 136 -19.50 -9.76 -17.74
C GLU A 136 -18.70 -11.05 -17.85
N ILE A 137 -18.42 -11.68 -16.71
CA ILE A 137 -17.65 -12.93 -16.62
C ILE A 137 -18.48 -13.95 -15.85
N GLU A 138 -18.59 -15.16 -16.41
CA GLU A 138 -19.20 -16.31 -15.74
C GLU A 138 -18.12 -17.05 -14.93
N THR A 139 -18.07 -16.76 -13.63
CA THR A 139 -17.04 -17.25 -12.69
C THR A 139 -17.13 -18.74 -12.35
N GLY A 140 -18.18 -19.43 -12.84
CA GLY A 140 -18.35 -20.87 -12.72
C GLY A 140 -17.76 -21.66 -13.90
N ASP A 141 -17.34 -21.00 -14.98
CA ASP A 141 -16.68 -21.62 -16.13
C ASP A 141 -15.16 -21.73 -15.91
N GLU A 142 -14.51 -22.76 -16.46
CA GLU A 142 -13.08 -23.02 -16.32
C GLU A 142 -12.23 -21.91 -16.99
N ALA A 143 -12.81 -21.18 -17.94
CA ALA A 143 -12.22 -19.99 -18.57
C ALA A 143 -12.35 -18.70 -17.72
N GLY A 144 -13.20 -18.70 -16.69
CA GLY A 144 -13.41 -17.58 -15.77
C GLY A 144 -12.70 -17.71 -14.42
N ARG A 145 -11.98 -18.81 -14.19
CA ARG A 145 -11.06 -19.05 -13.07
C ARG A 145 -9.62 -18.79 -13.48
#